data_AF-A0A3B9HYF6-F1
#
_entry.id   AF-A0A3B9HYF6-F1
#
_cell.length_a   1.000
_cell.length_b   1.000
_cell.length_c   1.000
_cell.angle_alpha   90.00
_cell.angle_beta   90.00
_cell.angle_gamma   90.00
#
_symmetry.space_group_name_H-M   'P 1'
#
loop_
_entity.id
_entity.type
_entity.pdbx_description
1 polymer ?
#
loop_
_entity_poly.entity_id
_entity_poly.type
_entity_poly.pdbx_seq_one_letter_code
_entity_poly.pdbx_strand_id
1 'polypeptide(L)'
;MKSFKAILVAILFAAAIFAPAAAVEVKSDPRVELCSLVFYLAGAKEYSMCRIPAYLEKVNSWFAEFKEHEIVPYIQQLRREHGVSHDAVMKAAILIRSVDRIEPLLNLDDILPDYEERWQKEKLLKFYSLLADFAQKSRFVQFYDENTALFKAAEESARRLLARHNLQGWFDKSFPGTNANFILVPAYINGPSCYGPGLQVEGRNYSYCIPGVSQIDVNGMPVFAESALQTIFHEFCHSHTNPLADKYFSELEKSCDKMFDLA
;
A
#
# COMPACT_ATOMS: atom_id res chain seq x y z
N MET A 1 -35.72 -48.98 -47.03
CA MET A 1 -35.92 -47.74 -46.23
C MET A 1 -36.14 -48.12 -44.78
N LYS A 2 -35.16 -47.81 -43.91
CA LYS A 2 -35.31 -47.51 -42.48
C LYS A 2 -33.90 -47.16 -41.98
N SER A 3 -33.59 -45.86 -41.98
CA SER A 3 -32.41 -45.32 -41.34
C SER A 3 -32.60 -45.43 -39.83
N PHE A 4 -31.57 -45.91 -39.12
CA PHE A 4 -31.47 -45.67 -37.68
C PHE A 4 -30.13 -44.99 -37.41
N LYS A 5 -30.26 -43.74 -36.95
CA LYS A 5 -29.19 -42.78 -36.69
C LYS A 5 -28.35 -43.28 -35.51
N ALA A 6 -27.04 -43.32 -35.68
CA ALA A 6 -26.10 -43.40 -34.56
C ALA A 6 -26.23 -42.11 -33.73
N ILE A 7 -26.63 -42.25 -32.46
CA ILE A 7 -26.59 -41.15 -31.49
C ILE A 7 -25.17 -41.11 -30.94
N LEU A 8 -24.39 -40.15 -31.41
CA LEU A 8 -23.07 -39.83 -30.85
C LEU A 8 -23.32 -38.96 -29.60
N VAL A 9 -23.19 -39.55 -28.41
CA VAL A 9 -23.19 -38.77 -27.16
C VAL A 9 -21.80 -38.17 -27.00
N ALA A 10 -21.65 -36.91 -27.44
CA ALA A 10 -20.47 -36.11 -27.15
C ALA A 10 -20.51 -35.70 -25.67
N ILE A 11 -19.71 -36.37 -24.84
CA ILE A 11 -19.42 -35.90 -23.48
C ILE A 11 -18.53 -34.66 -23.62
N LEU A 12 -19.15 -33.49 -23.68
CA LEU A 12 -18.48 -32.22 -23.48
C LEU A 12 -18.08 -32.14 -22.01
N PHE A 13 -16.86 -32.58 -21.68
CA PHE A 13 -16.18 -32.07 -20.50
C PHE A 13 -15.96 -30.58 -20.76
N ALA A 14 -16.88 -29.75 -20.25
CA ALA A 14 -16.58 -28.36 -20.02
C ALA A 14 -15.44 -28.34 -19.00
N ALA A 15 -14.21 -28.27 -19.49
CA ALA A 15 -13.13 -27.74 -18.70
C ALA A 15 -13.59 -26.33 -18.33
N ALA A 16 -14.10 -26.16 -17.12
CA ALA A 16 -14.19 -24.85 -16.51
C ALA A 16 -12.77 -24.31 -16.59
N ILE A 17 -12.55 -23.36 -17.49
CA ILE A 17 -11.39 -22.50 -17.44
C ILE A 17 -11.58 -21.78 -16.10
N PHE A 18 -11.06 -22.36 -15.03
CA PHE A 18 -10.76 -21.61 -13.83
C PHE A 18 -9.78 -20.55 -14.32
N ALA A 19 -10.29 -19.34 -14.58
CA ALA A 19 -9.44 -18.18 -14.63
C ALA A 19 -8.59 -18.25 -13.35
N PRO A 20 -7.25 -18.21 -13.44
CA PRO A 20 -6.46 -18.19 -12.22
C PRO A 20 -6.99 -17.05 -11.37
N ALA A 21 -7.34 -17.38 -10.13
CA ALA A 21 -7.58 -16.44 -9.04
C ALA A 21 -6.63 -15.25 -9.23
N ALA A 22 -7.15 -14.02 -9.31
CA ALA A 22 -6.34 -12.85 -9.67
C ALA A 22 -5.11 -12.80 -8.76
N ALA A 23 -3.94 -13.07 -9.32
CA ALA A 23 -2.71 -13.12 -8.55
C ALA A 23 -2.45 -11.72 -7.98
N VAL A 24 -1.95 -11.66 -6.74
CA VAL A 24 -1.54 -10.41 -6.10
C VAL A 24 -0.57 -9.68 -7.02
N GLU A 25 -0.91 -8.45 -7.37
CA GLU A 25 0.01 -7.58 -8.10
C GLU A 25 1.09 -7.12 -7.13
N VAL A 26 2.33 -7.56 -7.35
CA VAL A 26 3.47 -7.08 -6.58
C VAL A 26 4.22 -6.05 -7.42
N LYS A 27 4.30 -4.81 -6.95
CA LYS A 27 5.00 -3.72 -7.63
C LYS A 27 5.55 -2.69 -6.66
N SER A 28 6.68 -2.11 -7.00
CA SER A 28 7.12 -0.85 -6.40
C SER A 28 6.20 0.30 -6.85
N ASP A 29 6.00 1.29 -5.98
CA ASP A 29 5.15 2.46 -6.27
C ASP A 29 5.90 3.75 -5.92
N PRO A 30 6.22 4.60 -6.91
CA PRO A 30 6.96 5.83 -6.67
C PRO A 30 6.17 6.84 -5.82
N ARG A 31 4.83 6.76 -5.77
CA ARG A 31 4.00 7.62 -4.92
C ARG A 31 4.24 7.29 -3.44
N VAL A 32 4.28 5.99 -3.12
CA VAL A 32 4.54 5.48 -1.78
C VAL A 32 5.94 5.84 -1.31
N GLU A 33 6.94 5.66 -2.17
CA GLU A 33 8.33 5.96 -1.82
C GLU A 33 8.57 7.46 -1.64
N LEU A 34 8.03 8.30 -2.54
CA LEU A 34 8.14 9.76 -2.45
C LEU A 34 7.54 10.29 -1.14
N CYS A 35 6.32 9.86 -0.79
CA CYS A 35 5.69 10.24 0.47
C CYS A 35 6.48 9.73 1.69
N SER A 36 7.01 8.51 1.63
CA SER A 36 7.83 7.94 2.71
C SER A 36 9.12 8.74 2.94
N LEU A 37 9.78 9.17 1.86
CA LEU A 37 11.02 9.96 1.91
C LEU A 37 10.81 11.33 2.53
N VAL A 38 9.76 12.07 2.15
CA VAL A 38 9.54 13.40 2.72
C VAL A 38 9.14 13.35 4.19
N PHE A 39 8.45 12.28 4.62
CA PHE A 39 8.18 12.04 6.05
C PHE A 39 9.42 11.60 6.82
N TYR A 40 10.32 10.82 6.19
CA TYR A 40 11.65 10.54 6.74
C TYR A 40 12.46 11.82 6.95
N LEU A 41 12.53 12.70 5.95
CA LEU A 41 13.21 14.00 6.07
C LEU A 41 12.58 14.89 7.16
N ALA A 42 11.27 14.79 7.36
CA ALA A 42 10.56 15.46 8.44
C ALA A 42 10.78 14.86 9.83
N GLY A 43 11.55 13.76 9.95
CA GLY A 43 11.85 13.11 11.22
C GLY A 43 10.72 12.25 11.77
N ALA A 44 9.78 11.82 10.92
CA ALA A 44 8.73 10.90 11.32
C ALA A 44 9.34 9.53 11.67
N LYS A 45 9.25 9.13 12.94
CA LYS A 45 9.90 7.90 13.45
C LYS A 45 9.43 6.65 12.71
N GLU A 46 8.14 6.57 12.41
CA GLU A 46 7.53 5.47 11.67
C GLU A 46 7.99 5.38 10.20
N TYR A 47 8.62 6.43 9.67
CA TYR A 47 9.26 6.47 8.36
C TYR A 47 10.80 6.44 8.44
N SER A 48 11.38 6.32 9.64
CA SER A 48 12.82 6.44 9.86
C SER A 48 13.47 5.14 10.33
N MET A 49 13.04 4.01 9.76
CA MET A 49 13.43 2.67 10.24
C MET A 49 14.16 1.81 9.21
N CYS A 50 14.48 2.35 8.03
CA CYS A 50 15.13 1.68 6.89
C CYS A 50 16.16 0.60 7.30
N ARG A 51 15.95 -0.62 6.77
CA ARG A 51 16.80 -1.79 7.04
C ARG A 51 17.80 -2.09 5.93
N ILE A 52 17.96 -1.18 4.98
CA ILE A 52 18.83 -1.32 3.82
C ILE A 52 19.91 -0.22 3.89
N PRO A 53 21.06 -0.45 4.58
CA PRO A 53 22.04 0.60 4.86
C PRO A 53 22.56 1.32 3.61
N ALA A 54 22.87 0.58 2.55
CA ALA A 54 23.35 1.15 1.29
C ALA A 54 22.30 2.04 0.61
N TYR A 55 21.01 1.70 0.73
CA TYR A 55 19.93 2.53 0.20
C TYR A 55 19.73 3.77 1.07
N LEU A 56 19.78 3.64 2.39
CA LEU A 56 19.68 4.77 3.31
C LEU A 56 20.82 5.78 3.10
N GLU A 57 22.03 5.31 2.84
CA GLU A 57 23.16 6.17 2.49
C GLU A 57 22.90 6.96 1.20
N LYS A 58 22.41 6.30 0.14
CA LYS A 58 22.01 6.96 -1.10
C LYS A 58 20.94 8.02 -0.85
N VAL A 59 19.90 7.69 -0.07
CA VAL A 59 18.85 8.65 0.31
C VAL A 59 19.45 9.86 1.03
N ASN A 60 20.28 9.62 2.05
CA ASN A 60 20.88 10.69 2.83
C ASN A 60 21.79 11.59 1.99
N SER A 61 22.55 11.02 1.05
CA SER A 61 23.40 11.77 0.15
C SER A 61 22.59 12.55 -0.89
N TRP A 62 21.60 11.92 -1.51
CA TRP A 62 20.83 12.52 -2.60
C TRP A 62 19.95 13.68 -2.13
N PHE A 63 19.29 13.49 -0.98
CA PHE A 63 18.34 14.47 -0.44
C PHE A 63 18.94 15.40 0.61
N ALA A 64 20.28 15.42 0.77
CA ALA A 64 20.97 16.20 1.79
C ALA A 64 20.61 17.70 1.75
N GLU A 65 20.54 18.28 0.55
CA GLU A 65 20.24 19.70 0.32
C GLU A 65 18.77 20.07 0.53
N PHE A 66 17.88 19.06 0.64
CA PHE A 66 16.43 19.26 0.75
C PHE A 66 15.89 19.10 2.17
N LYS A 67 16.75 18.98 3.18
CA LYS A 67 16.35 18.90 4.59
C LYS A 67 15.58 20.15 5.06
N GLU A 68 15.86 21.30 4.46
CA GLU A 68 15.20 22.57 4.74
C GLU A 68 14.15 22.94 3.67
N HIS A 69 13.79 22.02 2.79
CA HIS A 69 12.73 22.25 1.80
C HIS A 69 11.40 22.55 2.50
N GLU A 70 10.59 23.48 1.98
CA GLU A 70 9.34 23.96 2.63
C GLU A 70 8.35 22.85 3.00
N ILE A 71 8.42 21.70 2.32
CA ILE A 71 7.61 20.52 2.64
C ILE A 71 7.93 19.95 4.03
N VAL A 72 9.18 20.04 4.48
CA VAL A 72 9.64 19.46 5.75
C VAL A 72 8.98 20.13 6.96
N PRO A 73 9.09 21.46 7.17
CA PRO A 73 8.39 22.12 8.27
C PRO A 73 6.86 22.03 8.13
N TYR A 74 6.34 21.94 6.90
CA TYR A 74 4.90 21.75 6.69
C TYR A 74 4.42 20.37 7.14
N ILE A 75 5.14 19.30 6.83
CA ILE A 75 4.84 17.95 7.34
C ILE A 75 4.92 17.95 8.87
N GLN A 76 5.95 18.55 9.46
CA GLN A 76 6.07 18.63 10.91
C GLN A 76 4.89 19.37 11.56
N GLN A 77 4.38 20.42 10.91
CA GLN A 77 3.17 21.11 11.34
C GLN A 77 1.94 20.19 11.28
N LEU A 78 1.69 19.53 10.14
CA LEU A 78 0.57 18.60 9.96
C LEU A 78 0.57 17.48 11.00
N ARG A 79 1.76 16.95 11.31
CA ARG A 79 1.95 15.94 12.36
C ARG A 79 1.52 16.44 13.73
N ARG A 80 1.95 17.64 14.12
CA ARG A 80 1.67 18.22 15.44
C ARG A 80 0.22 18.64 15.59
N GLU A 81 -0.36 19.25 14.56
CA GLU A 81 -1.65 19.93 14.65
C GLU A 81 -2.82 19.03 14.25
N HIS A 82 -2.58 18.03 13.40
CA HIS A 82 -3.62 17.20 12.80
C HIS A 82 -3.36 15.70 12.93
N GLY A 83 -2.25 15.29 13.56
CA GLY A 83 -1.94 13.88 13.77
C GLY A 83 -1.63 13.11 12.48
N VAL A 84 -1.35 13.79 11.36
CA VAL A 84 -1.02 13.15 10.07
C VAL A 84 0.24 12.28 10.23
N SER A 85 0.05 10.98 10.33
CA SER A 85 1.11 10.00 10.67
C SER A 85 0.69 8.62 10.18
N HIS A 86 1.62 7.66 10.22
CA HIS A 86 1.33 6.26 9.92
C HIS A 86 0.52 6.08 8.61
N ASP A 87 -0.58 5.34 8.66
CA ASP A 87 -1.42 4.99 7.53
C ASP A 87 -1.95 6.21 6.75
N ALA A 88 -2.17 7.35 7.40
CA ALA A 88 -2.65 8.59 6.76
C ALA A 88 -1.79 8.98 5.55
N VAL A 89 -0.48 8.80 5.68
CA VAL A 89 0.49 9.19 4.65
C VAL A 89 0.39 8.28 3.44
N MET A 90 0.20 6.98 3.66
CA MET A 90 0.04 6.02 2.57
C MET A 90 -1.32 6.13 1.89
N LYS A 91 -2.38 6.44 2.66
CA LYS A 91 -3.69 6.77 2.11
C LYS A 91 -3.63 7.99 1.19
N ALA A 92 -2.89 9.03 1.56
CA ALA A 92 -2.62 10.16 0.67
C ALA A 92 -1.77 9.73 -0.54
N ALA A 93 -0.72 8.93 -0.35
CA ALA A 93 0.12 8.47 -1.46
C ALA A 93 -0.68 7.76 -2.57
N ILE A 94 -1.60 6.86 -2.21
CA ILE A 94 -2.41 6.13 -3.20
C ILE A 94 -3.52 6.97 -3.85
N LEU A 95 -3.84 8.13 -3.27
CA LEU A 95 -4.73 9.14 -3.85
C LEU A 95 -4.02 10.06 -4.86
N ILE A 96 -2.72 9.90 -5.10
CA ILE A 96 -2.00 10.66 -6.13
C ILE A 96 -2.16 9.96 -7.49
N ARG A 97 -2.41 10.73 -8.57
CA ARG A 97 -2.50 10.19 -9.94
C ARG A 97 -1.20 9.52 -10.40
N SER A 98 -0.09 10.25 -10.34
CA SER A 98 1.26 9.75 -10.60
C SER A 98 2.29 10.74 -10.04
N VAL A 99 3.57 10.35 -9.98
CA VAL A 99 4.63 11.28 -9.55
C VAL A 99 4.94 12.38 -10.57
N ASP A 100 4.58 12.18 -11.84
CA ASP A 100 4.63 13.23 -12.87
C ASP A 100 3.42 14.17 -12.84
N ARG A 101 2.36 13.78 -12.13
CA ARG A 101 1.11 14.55 -11.99
C ARG A 101 0.59 14.39 -10.56
N ILE A 102 1.21 15.10 -9.64
CA ILE A 102 0.86 15.06 -8.22
C ILE A 102 -0.42 15.86 -7.96
N GLU A 103 -1.54 15.23 -8.28
CA GLU A 103 -2.89 15.73 -8.13
C GLU A 103 -3.80 14.62 -7.57
N PRO A 104 -4.93 14.98 -6.93
CA PRO A 104 -5.90 13.99 -6.48
C PRO A 104 -6.43 13.12 -7.63
N LEU A 105 -6.40 11.80 -7.39
CA LEU A 105 -6.97 10.79 -8.27
C LEU A 105 -8.50 10.86 -8.28
N LEU A 106 -9.08 11.16 -7.12
CA LEU A 106 -10.51 11.24 -6.86
C LEU A 106 -10.89 12.63 -6.34
N ASN A 107 -12.17 12.95 -6.37
CA ASN A 107 -12.69 14.18 -5.78
C ASN A 107 -12.52 14.12 -4.25
N LEU A 108 -11.75 15.06 -3.70
CA LEU A 108 -11.43 15.11 -2.28
C LEU A 108 -12.64 15.47 -1.40
N ASP A 109 -13.61 16.23 -1.93
CA ASP A 109 -14.84 16.55 -1.19
C ASP A 109 -15.67 15.31 -0.89
N ASP A 110 -15.66 14.36 -1.82
CA ASP A 110 -16.47 13.14 -1.72
C ASP A 110 -15.79 12.09 -0.85
N ILE A 111 -14.45 11.98 -0.91
CA ILE A 111 -13.73 10.87 -0.28
C ILE A 111 -13.14 11.18 1.09
N LEU A 112 -12.58 12.39 1.31
CA LEU A 112 -11.78 12.64 2.52
C LEU A 112 -12.57 12.52 3.85
N PRO A 113 -13.83 12.99 3.96
CA PRO A 113 -14.56 12.94 5.23
C PRO A 113 -14.62 11.53 5.83
N ASP A 114 -14.85 10.52 5.00
CA ASP A 114 -14.97 9.12 5.45
C ASP A 114 -13.65 8.36 5.39
N TYR A 115 -12.71 8.80 4.55
CA TYR A 115 -11.50 8.04 4.27
C TYR A 115 -10.31 8.42 5.15
N GLU A 116 -10.08 9.73 5.34
CA GLU A 116 -8.91 10.22 6.07
C GLU A 116 -9.07 11.70 6.51
N GLU A 117 -9.77 11.92 7.62
CA GLU A 117 -10.07 13.25 8.14
C GLU A 117 -8.83 14.04 8.60
N ARG A 118 -7.73 13.35 9.00
CA ARG A 118 -6.50 14.01 9.51
C ARG A 118 -5.89 14.95 8.48
N TRP A 119 -6.05 14.67 7.19
CA TRP A 119 -5.44 15.49 6.16
C TRP A 119 -6.13 16.84 5.98
N GLN A 120 -7.47 16.90 6.03
CA GLN A 120 -8.29 18.04 5.57
C GLN A 120 -7.98 18.45 4.11
N LYS A 121 -8.99 18.85 3.35
CA LYS A 121 -8.84 19.07 1.90
C LYS A 121 -7.75 20.08 1.55
N GLU A 122 -7.80 21.27 2.12
CA GLU A 122 -6.90 22.39 1.76
C GLU A 122 -5.45 22.06 2.10
N LYS A 123 -5.26 21.30 3.18
CA LYS A 123 -3.95 20.89 3.68
C LYS A 123 -3.35 19.76 2.84
N LEU A 124 -4.17 18.79 2.42
CA LEU A 124 -3.74 17.77 1.45
C LEU A 124 -3.33 18.40 0.11
N LEU A 125 -4.12 19.36 -0.38
CA LEU A 125 -3.80 20.07 -1.62
C LEU A 125 -2.50 20.87 -1.51
N LYS A 126 -2.28 21.56 -0.38
CA LYS A 126 -1.00 22.25 -0.12
C LYS A 126 0.16 21.26 -0.01
N PHE A 127 -0.04 20.11 0.63
CA PHE A 127 0.97 19.05 0.69
C PHE A 127 1.32 18.53 -0.71
N TYR A 128 0.35 18.24 -1.56
CA TYR A 128 0.60 17.81 -2.95
C TYR A 128 1.34 18.86 -3.77
N SER A 129 1.02 20.14 -3.61
CA SER A 129 1.76 21.22 -4.26
C SER A 129 3.23 21.25 -3.83
N LEU A 130 3.52 21.14 -2.53
CA LEU A 130 4.89 21.09 -2.01
C LEU A 130 5.61 19.79 -2.37
N LEU A 131 4.88 18.68 -2.47
CA LEU A 131 5.40 17.38 -2.89
C LEU A 131 5.81 17.39 -4.36
N ALA A 132 5.03 18.04 -5.23
CA ALA A 132 5.37 18.24 -6.64
C ALA A 132 6.65 19.06 -6.80
N ASP A 133 6.75 20.18 -6.08
CA ASP A 133 7.92 21.05 -6.09
C ASP A 133 9.18 20.30 -5.58
N PHE A 134 9.04 19.55 -4.48
CA PHE A 134 10.11 18.71 -3.95
C PHE A 134 10.54 17.66 -4.97
N ALA A 135 9.60 16.91 -5.56
CA ALA A 135 9.89 15.84 -6.52
C ALA A 135 10.65 16.37 -7.74
N GLN A 136 10.25 17.54 -8.24
CA GLN A 136 10.92 18.21 -9.36
C GLN A 136 12.34 18.66 -8.98
N LYS A 137 12.49 19.44 -7.91
CA LYS A 137 13.78 20.03 -7.52
C LYS A 137 14.80 18.98 -7.09
N SER A 138 14.35 17.95 -6.40
CA SER A 138 15.19 16.84 -5.95
C SER A 138 15.50 15.82 -7.03
N ARG A 139 14.94 15.95 -8.24
CA ARG A 139 15.04 14.96 -9.31
C ARG A 139 14.63 13.56 -8.81
N PHE A 140 13.53 13.48 -8.08
CA PHE A 140 13.08 12.25 -7.43
C PHE A 140 12.88 11.10 -8.44
N VAL A 141 12.31 11.37 -9.62
CA VAL A 141 12.10 10.32 -10.64
C VAL A 141 13.43 9.70 -11.06
N GLN A 142 14.48 10.50 -11.27
CA GLN A 142 15.83 10.00 -11.56
C GLN A 142 16.36 9.13 -10.40
N PHE A 143 16.24 9.62 -9.17
CA PHE A 143 16.65 8.85 -7.99
C PHE A 143 15.92 7.49 -7.91
N TYR A 144 14.61 7.48 -8.17
CA TYR A 144 13.79 6.28 -8.17
C TYR A 144 14.27 5.29 -9.24
N ASP A 145 14.47 5.77 -10.46
CA ASP A 145 14.93 4.96 -11.59
C ASP A 145 16.31 4.33 -11.32
N GLU A 146 17.25 5.08 -10.74
CA GLU A 146 18.59 4.60 -10.36
C GLU A 146 18.58 3.50 -9.28
N ASN A 147 17.46 3.33 -8.57
CA ASN A 147 17.29 2.30 -7.53
C ASN A 147 16.35 1.16 -7.94
N THR A 148 15.90 1.12 -9.21
CA THR A 148 14.99 0.09 -9.74
C THR A 148 15.49 -1.34 -9.52
N ALA A 149 16.81 -1.57 -9.53
CA ALA A 149 17.36 -2.91 -9.27
C ALA A 149 17.06 -3.41 -7.84
N LEU A 150 17.14 -2.52 -6.84
CA LEU A 150 16.78 -2.82 -5.46
C LEU A 150 15.28 -3.13 -5.36
N PHE A 151 14.46 -2.32 -6.03
CA PHE A 151 13.01 -2.45 -6.00
C PHE A 151 12.55 -3.76 -6.65
N LYS A 152 13.10 -4.11 -7.81
CA LYS A 152 12.83 -5.39 -8.48
C LYS A 152 13.20 -6.59 -7.62
N ALA A 153 14.32 -6.54 -6.90
CA ALA A 153 14.70 -7.62 -5.99
C ALA A 153 13.68 -7.81 -4.86
N ALA A 154 13.17 -6.72 -4.29
CA ALA A 154 12.12 -6.76 -3.27
C ALA A 154 10.80 -7.34 -3.83
N GLU A 155 10.39 -6.87 -5.01
CA GLU A 155 9.22 -7.39 -5.73
C GLU A 155 9.34 -8.89 -5.98
N GLU A 156 10.47 -9.34 -6.52
CA GLU A 156 10.71 -10.75 -6.78
C GLU A 156 10.73 -11.60 -5.51
N SER A 157 11.31 -11.09 -4.42
CA SER A 157 11.26 -11.79 -3.14
C SER A 157 9.83 -11.93 -2.62
N ALA A 158 9.02 -10.87 -2.69
CA ALA A 158 7.62 -10.92 -2.29
C ALA A 158 6.80 -11.85 -3.20
N ARG A 159 7.01 -11.81 -4.52
CA ARG A 159 6.36 -12.75 -5.46
C ARG A 159 6.70 -14.20 -5.14
N ARG A 160 7.96 -14.52 -4.85
CA ARG A 160 8.38 -15.88 -4.45
C ARG A 160 7.75 -16.34 -3.14
N LEU A 161 7.61 -15.43 -2.17
CA LEU A 161 6.89 -15.73 -0.93
C LEU A 161 5.42 -16.05 -1.25
N LEU A 162 4.72 -15.15 -1.93
CA LEU A 162 3.29 -15.28 -2.21
C LEU A 162 2.95 -16.45 -3.12
N ALA A 163 3.80 -16.81 -4.09
CA ALA A 163 3.58 -17.94 -4.99
C ALA A 163 3.49 -19.30 -4.27
N ARG A 164 3.98 -19.39 -3.03
CA ARG A 164 3.88 -20.60 -2.19
C ARG A 164 2.56 -20.68 -1.42
N HIS A 165 1.72 -19.64 -1.49
CA HIS A 165 0.52 -19.49 -0.68
C HIS A 165 -0.70 -19.19 -1.53
N ASN A 166 -1.85 -19.73 -1.12
CA ASN A 166 -3.12 -19.47 -1.80
C ASN A 166 -3.84 -18.28 -1.14
N LEU A 167 -3.30 -17.07 -1.30
CA LEU A 167 -3.90 -15.85 -0.73
C LEU A 167 -5.34 -15.67 -1.20
N GLN A 168 -5.57 -15.72 -2.53
CA GLN A 168 -6.89 -15.49 -3.10
C GLN A 168 -7.90 -16.52 -2.56
N GLY A 169 -7.57 -17.81 -2.53
CA GLY A 169 -8.47 -18.83 -2.00
C GLY A 169 -8.77 -18.66 -0.49
N TRP A 170 -7.82 -18.12 0.29
CA TRP A 170 -8.08 -17.78 1.68
C TRP A 170 -9.04 -16.58 1.80
N PHE A 171 -8.86 -15.53 0.98
CA PHE A 171 -9.76 -14.37 0.97
C PHE A 171 -11.15 -14.72 0.44
N ASP A 172 -11.26 -15.47 -0.65
CA ASP A 172 -12.55 -15.94 -1.21
C ASP A 172 -13.37 -16.72 -0.17
N LYS A 173 -12.68 -17.51 0.67
CA LYS A 173 -13.30 -18.25 1.76
C LYS A 173 -13.67 -17.38 2.96
N SER A 174 -12.81 -16.44 3.33
CA SER A 174 -12.95 -15.64 4.56
C SER A 174 -13.86 -14.43 4.37
N PHE A 175 -13.88 -13.86 3.17
CA PHE A 175 -14.63 -12.68 2.77
C PHE A 175 -15.40 -12.98 1.46
N PRO A 176 -16.41 -13.87 1.50
CA PRO A 176 -17.12 -14.26 0.29
C PRO A 176 -17.83 -13.06 -0.36
N GLY A 177 -17.67 -12.92 -1.68
CA GLY A 177 -18.32 -11.86 -2.47
C GLY A 177 -17.56 -10.54 -2.54
N THR A 178 -16.42 -10.40 -1.87
CA THR A 178 -15.56 -9.22 -2.03
C THR A 178 -14.70 -9.36 -3.28
N ASN A 179 -15.02 -8.57 -4.31
CA ASN A 179 -14.18 -8.44 -5.50
C ASN A 179 -13.18 -7.30 -5.28
N ALA A 180 -11.92 -7.64 -5.03
CA ALA A 180 -10.85 -6.68 -4.79
C ALA A 180 -9.59 -7.06 -5.57
N ASN A 181 -8.91 -6.04 -6.08
CA ASN A 181 -7.57 -6.17 -6.65
C ASN A 181 -6.55 -6.05 -5.50
N PHE A 182 -5.84 -7.14 -5.20
CA PHE A 182 -4.80 -7.16 -4.18
C PHE A 182 -3.47 -6.64 -4.76
N ILE A 183 -2.92 -5.59 -4.16
CA ILE A 183 -1.66 -4.96 -4.58
C ILE A 183 -0.68 -4.95 -3.41
N LEU A 184 0.48 -5.58 -3.56
CA LEU A 184 1.58 -5.49 -2.59
C LEU A 184 2.63 -4.50 -3.07
N VAL A 185 2.93 -3.49 -2.24
CA VAL A 185 3.95 -2.46 -2.51
C VAL A 185 5.04 -2.49 -1.44
N PRO A 186 6.22 -3.07 -1.72
CA PRO A 186 7.33 -3.01 -0.78
C PRO A 186 7.71 -1.56 -0.48
N ALA A 187 7.86 -1.22 0.80
CA ALA A 187 8.18 0.12 1.24
C ALA A 187 9.58 0.13 1.90
N TYR A 188 10.49 0.95 1.38
CA TYR A 188 11.93 0.74 1.61
C TYR A 188 12.45 1.52 2.82
N ILE A 189 11.98 2.76 3.00
CA ILE A 189 12.48 3.68 4.04
C ILE A 189 11.82 3.50 5.40
N ASN A 190 10.56 3.08 5.42
CA ASN A 190 9.72 2.93 6.63
C ASN A 190 9.74 1.53 7.27
N GLY A 191 10.53 0.58 6.76
CA GLY A 191 10.55 -0.78 7.32
C GLY A 191 11.01 -0.81 8.77
N PRO A 192 10.31 -1.48 9.71
CA PRO A 192 9.33 -2.55 9.48
C PRO A 192 7.87 -2.10 9.50
N SER A 193 7.55 -0.80 9.53
CA SER A 193 6.15 -0.34 9.53
C SER A 193 5.43 -0.78 8.26
N CYS A 194 4.22 -1.32 8.43
CA CYS A 194 3.38 -1.84 7.37
C CYS A 194 2.02 -1.13 7.40
N TYR A 195 1.38 -1.00 6.24
CA TYR A 195 0.10 -0.31 6.10
C TYR A 195 -0.81 -1.01 5.10
N GLY A 196 -2.12 -1.05 5.38
CA GLY A 196 -3.11 -1.76 4.59
C GLY A 196 -4.23 -0.88 4.00
N PRO A 197 -3.93 0.25 3.31
CA PRO A 197 -4.99 1.13 2.83
C PRO A 197 -5.79 0.49 1.68
N GLY A 198 -7.10 0.73 1.67
CA GLY A 198 -7.98 0.34 0.57
C GLY A 198 -8.45 1.55 -0.21
N LEU A 199 -8.74 1.41 -1.51
CA LEU A 199 -9.31 2.48 -2.31
C LEU A 199 -10.31 1.92 -3.31
N GLN A 200 -11.47 2.58 -3.45
CA GLN A 200 -12.42 2.28 -4.52
C GLN A 200 -12.27 3.30 -5.64
N VAL A 201 -12.09 2.81 -6.88
CA VAL A 201 -11.99 3.65 -8.08
C VAL A 201 -12.92 3.07 -9.14
N GLU A 202 -13.87 3.87 -9.62
CA GLU A 202 -14.83 3.48 -10.67
C GLU A 202 -15.54 2.14 -10.38
N GLY A 203 -15.95 1.93 -9.12
CA GLY A 203 -16.63 0.72 -8.66
C GLY A 203 -15.73 -0.51 -8.48
N ARG A 204 -14.42 -0.39 -8.67
CA ARG A 204 -13.44 -1.44 -8.38
C ARG A 204 -12.73 -1.18 -7.06
N ASN A 205 -12.65 -2.20 -6.21
CA ASN A 205 -11.91 -2.13 -4.96
C ASN A 205 -10.45 -2.50 -5.19
N TYR A 206 -9.54 -1.73 -4.60
CA TYR A 206 -8.11 -2.00 -4.57
C TYR A 206 -7.69 -2.12 -3.11
N SER A 207 -7.15 -3.26 -2.72
CA SER A 207 -6.64 -3.50 -1.38
C SER A 207 -5.13 -3.49 -1.44
N TYR A 208 -4.50 -2.46 -0.87
CA TYR A 208 -3.06 -2.37 -0.81
C TYR A 208 -2.54 -3.05 0.46
N CYS A 209 -1.42 -3.74 0.33
CA CYS A 209 -0.53 -4.09 1.41
C CYS A 209 0.79 -3.37 1.13
N ILE A 210 1.21 -2.49 2.03
CA ILE A 210 2.43 -1.70 1.88
C ILE A 210 3.40 -2.14 2.98
N PRO A 211 4.05 -3.31 2.85
CA PRO A 211 4.89 -3.83 3.91
C PRO A 211 6.28 -3.18 3.86
N GLY A 212 6.71 -2.67 5.00
CA GLY A 212 8.05 -2.15 5.17
C GLY A 212 9.11 -3.25 5.08
N VAL A 213 10.15 -3.05 4.26
CA VAL A 213 11.27 -3.99 4.14
C VAL A 213 12.00 -4.08 5.48
N SER A 214 11.91 -5.25 6.12
CA SER A 214 12.46 -5.47 7.46
C SER A 214 13.74 -6.31 7.48
N GLN A 215 14.08 -6.97 6.38
CA GLN A 215 15.21 -7.90 6.26
C GLN A 215 15.94 -7.72 4.93
N ILE A 216 17.24 -8.01 4.95
CA ILE A 216 18.11 -8.06 3.77
C ILE A 216 18.89 -9.38 3.76
N ASP A 217 19.29 -9.84 2.58
CA ASP A 217 20.19 -10.99 2.42
C ASP A 217 21.66 -10.62 2.65
N VAL A 218 22.55 -11.60 2.47
CA VAL A 218 24.00 -11.42 2.60
C VAL A 218 24.61 -10.43 1.60
N ASN A 219 23.90 -10.13 0.50
CA ASN A 219 24.30 -9.16 -0.51
C ASN A 219 23.68 -7.77 -0.26
N GLY A 220 22.91 -7.62 0.83
CA GLY A 220 22.21 -6.38 1.16
C GLY A 220 20.91 -6.16 0.37
N MET A 221 20.37 -7.19 -0.28
CA MET A 221 19.14 -7.09 -1.07
C MET A 221 17.90 -7.40 -0.21
N PRO A 222 16.76 -6.71 -0.41
CA PRO A 222 15.53 -6.92 0.35
C PRO A 222 15.03 -8.37 0.31
N VAL A 223 14.60 -8.87 1.47
CA VAL A 223 14.02 -10.23 1.60
C VAL A 223 12.67 -10.16 2.30
N PHE A 224 11.69 -10.82 1.68
CA PHE A 224 10.41 -11.17 2.30
C PHE A 224 10.43 -12.66 2.66
N ALA A 225 10.78 -12.94 3.92
CA ALA A 225 10.79 -14.30 4.48
C ALA A 225 9.40 -14.73 4.95
N GLU A 226 9.28 -15.99 5.37
CA GLU A 226 8.01 -16.56 5.83
C GLU A 226 7.37 -15.82 6.99
N SER A 227 8.19 -15.22 7.87
CA SER A 227 7.73 -14.38 8.97
C SER A 227 6.95 -13.14 8.52
N ALA A 228 7.10 -12.69 7.27
CA ALA A 228 6.35 -11.55 6.74
C ALA A 228 4.92 -11.92 6.31
N LEU A 229 4.62 -13.21 6.13
CA LEU A 229 3.36 -13.66 5.57
C LEU A 229 2.15 -13.24 6.41
N GLN A 230 2.24 -13.43 7.74
CA GLN A 230 1.16 -13.06 8.65
C GLN A 230 0.85 -11.56 8.57
N THR A 231 1.88 -10.72 8.55
CA THR A 231 1.72 -9.26 8.43
C THR A 231 1.11 -8.89 7.08
N ILE A 232 1.55 -9.50 5.97
CA ILE A 232 0.98 -9.23 4.65
C ILE A 232 -0.53 -9.56 4.62
N PHE A 233 -0.94 -10.71 5.17
CA PHE A 233 -2.35 -11.07 5.27
C PHE A 233 -3.12 -10.09 6.16
N HIS A 234 -2.53 -9.70 7.31
CA HIS A 234 -3.11 -8.71 8.21
C HIS A 234 -3.38 -7.38 7.50
N GLU A 235 -2.41 -6.86 6.75
CA GLU A 235 -2.58 -5.60 6.04
C GLU A 235 -3.68 -5.66 4.98
N PHE A 236 -3.77 -6.75 4.21
CA PHE A 236 -4.87 -6.92 3.27
C PHE A 236 -6.25 -7.04 3.95
N CYS A 237 -6.30 -7.53 5.19
CA CYS A 237 -7.56 -7.61 5.94
C CYS A 237 -8.13 -6.24 6.27
N HIS A 238 -7.31 -5.20 6.49
CA HIS A 238 -7.81 -3.86 6.86
C HIS A 238 -8.86 -3.33 5.87
N SER A 239 -8.64 -3.53 4.56
CA SER A 239 -9.61 -3.11 3.52
C SER A 239 -10.96 -3.83 3.60
N HIS A 240 -11.04 -4.96 4.30
CA HIS A 240 -12.24 -5.78 4.45
C HIS A 240 -12.86 -5.63 5.84
N THR A 241 -12.02 -5.56 6.89
CA THR A 241 -12.46 -5.55 8.28
C THR A 241 -12.78 -4.17 8.80
N ASN A 242 -12.04 -3.13 8.39
CA ASN A 242 -12.27 -1.78 8.91
C ASN A 242 -13.67 -1.27 8.57
N PRO A 243 -14.19 -1.39 7.32
CA PRO A 243 -15.55 -0.96 7.01
C PRO A 243 -16.63 -1.68 7.82
N LEU A 244 -16.38 -2.95 8.20
CA LEU A 244 -17.27 -3.69 9.08
C LEU A 244 -17.19 -3.15 10.51
N ALA A 245 -15.98 -2.92 11.02
CA ALA A 245 -15.77 -2.34 12.34
C ALA A 245 -16.44 -0.98 12.45
N ASP A 246 -16.25 -0.09 11.47
CA ASP A 246 -16.85 1.25 11.44
C ASP A 246 -18.38 1.18 11.43
N LYS A 247 -18.94 0.32 10.57
CA LYS A 247 -20.39 0.13 10.45
C LYS A 247 -21.04 -0.35 11.75
N TYR A 248 -20.38 -1.26 12.46
CA TYR A 248 -20.92 -1.91 13.66
C TYR A 248 -20.35 -1.32 14.96
N PHE A 249 -19.56 -0.23 14.89
CA PHE A 249 -18.85 0.31 16.06
C PHE A 249 -19.80 0.69 17.18
N SER A 250 -20.91 1.35 16.87
CA SER A 250 -21.91 1.76 17.87
C SER A 250 -22.55 0.57 18.62
N GLU A 251 -22.62 -0.61 18.00
CA GLU A 251 -23.10 -1.83 18.65
C GLU A 251 -22.02 -2.46 19.56
N LEU A 252 -20.75 -2.26 19.22
CA LEU A 252 -19.59 -2.82 19.92
C LEU A 252 -19.04 -1.91 21.03
N GLU A 253 -19.26 -0.59 20.94
CA GLU A 253 -18.67 0.47 21.75
C GLU A 253 -18.69 0.14 23.24
N LYS A 254 -19.88 -0.17 23.78
CA LYS A 254 -20.04 -0.47 25.21
C LYS A 254 -19.22 -1.68 25.68
N SER A 255 -18.99 -2.66 24.80
CA SER A 255 -18.15 -3.83 25.12
C SER A 255 -16.67 -3.48 24.99
N CYS A 256 -16.31 -2.70 23.97
CA CYS A 256 -14.95 -2.18 23.76
C CYS A 256 -14.49 -1.33 24.96
N ASP A 257 -15.32 -0.42 25.46
CA ASP A 257 -14.99 0.44 26.61
C ASP A 257 -14.61 -0.37 27.84
N LYS A 258 -15.39 -1.41 28.15
CA LYS A 258 -15.11 -2.30 29.28
C LYS A 258 -13.78 -3.04 29.12
N MET A 259 -13.43 -3.42 27.89
CA MET A 259 -12.16 -4.10 27.63
C MET A 259 -10.99 -3.13 27.72
N PHE A 260 -11.16 -1.89 27.26
CA PHE A 260 -10.14 -0.85 27.31
C PHE A 260 -9.81 -0.48 28.76
N ASP A 261 -10.81 -0.34 29.62
CA ASP A 261 -10.61 -0.05 31.05
C ASP A 261 -9.87 -1.17 31.81
N LEU A 262 -9.79 -2.37 31.23
CA LEU A 262 -9.09 -3.53 31.80
C LEU A 262 -7.66 -3.72 31.27
N ALA A 263 -7.26 -2.98 30.22
CA ALA A 263 -5.97 -3.10 29.54
C ALA A 263 -4.91 -2.14 30.12
#